data_AF-A0A8J3KK29-F1
#
_entry.id   AF-A0A8J3KK29-F1
#
_cell.length_a   1.000
_cell.length_b   1.000
_cell.length_c   1.000
_cell.angle_alpha   90.00
_cell.angle_beta   90.00
_cell.angle_gamma   90.00
#
_symmetry.space_group_name_H-M   'P 1'
#
loop_
_entity.id
_entity.type
_entity.pdbx_description
1 polymer ?
#
loop_
_entity_poly.entity_id
_entity_poly.type
_entity_poly.pdbx_seq_one_letter_code
_entity_poly.pdbx_strand_id
1 'polypeptide(L)'
;MSYPPPYDPNQAQPPAYDPNQPSPPPWQPNQPPAYGTPAYGTPAYQGSPVQPPKKSKTGLIVGIILGVVLLLCAVCGVGGYYLFYKAGEAIEDLPNMIPSVGVATGDATGSHSVRYAVEGTGQALITYSEGPGKTQNETVTLPWTKNFTLNTDSFGLSVIAFRSPGGDANVTGCSISVDGTERQKRAGSGSSATCVSVFVGG
;
A
#
# COMPACT_ATOMS: atom_id res chain seq x y z
N MET A 1 -25.23 32.26 -14.49
CA MET A 1 -25.57 32.82 -13.16
C MET A 1 -24.80 32.00 -12.13
N SER A 2 -23.70 32.53 -11.60
CA SER A 2 -22.87 31.82 -10.62
C SER A 2 -23.43 32.04 -9.22
N TYR A 3 -23.62 30.96 -8.47
CA TYR A 3 -24.01 31.00 -7.07
C TYR A 3 -22.86 31.50 -6.19
N PRO A 4 -23.12 32.29 -5.14
CA PRO A 4 -22.10 32.66 -4.16
C PRO A 4 -21.65 31.43 -3.35
N PRO A 5 -20.38 31.38 -2.92
CA PRO A 5 -19.87 30.28 -2.13
C PRO A 5 -20.54 30.20 -0.74
N PRO A 6 -20.61 28.99 -0.13
CA PRO A 6 -21.15 28.81 1.21
C PRO A 6 -20.35 29.58 2.27
N TYR A 7 -21.05 30.15 3.25
CA TYR A 7 -20.47 30.85 4.40
C TYR A 7 -19.66 29.89 5.29
N ASP A 8 -18.38 30.20 5.51
CA ASP A 8 -17.51 29.50 6.47
C ASP A 8 -17.45 30.29 7.80
N PRO A 9 -18.01 29.76 8.90
CA PRO A 9 -18.03 30.43 10.19
C PRO A 9 -16.66 30.53 10.88
N ASN A 10 -15.59 29.94 10.34
CA ASN A 10 -14.23 30.00 10.91
C ASN A 10 -13.28 30.97 10.18
N GLN A 11 -13.75 31.75 9.20
CA GLN A 11 -12.93 32.83 8.66
C GLN A 11 -12.79 33.95 9.69
N ALA A 12 -11.57 34.11 10.23
CA ALA A 12 -11.20 35.25 11.03
C ALA A 12 -11.43 36.55 10.22
N GLN A 13 -12.28 37.43 10.75
CA GLN A 13 -12.52 38.75 10.16
C GLN A 13 -11.19 39.53 10.06
N PRO A 14 -10.87 40.15 8.91
CA PRO A 14 -9.74 41.08 8.87
C PRO A 14 -9.98 42.26 9.81
N PRO A 15 -8.93 42.79 10.46
CA PRO A 15 -9.07 43.90 11.39
C PRO A 15 -9.70 45.12 10.69
N ALA A 16 -10.56 45.82 11.41
CA ALA A 16 -11.18 47.05 10.93
C ALA A 16 -10.11 48.08 10.59
N TYR A 17 -10.24 48.71 9.42
CA TYR A 17 -9.35 49.77 8.96
C TYR A 17 -9.43 50.97 9.94
N ASP A 18 -8.28 51.32 10.55
CA ASP A 18 -8.13 52.54 11.36
C ASP A 18 -7.55 53.66 10.48
N PRO A 19 -8.33 54.72 10.18
CA PRO A 19 -7.90 55.83 9.34
C PRO A 19 -6.78 56.68 9.93
N ASN A 20 -6.42 56.51 11.21
CA ASN A 20 -5.43 57.36 11.89
C ASN A 20 -4.03 56.73 12.01
N GLN A 21 -3.77 55.61 11.34
CA GLN A 21 -2.45 54.99 11.39
C GLN A 21 -1.42 55.77 10.54
N PRO A 22 -0.33 56.31 11.12
CA PRO A 22 0.70 57.03 10.37
C PRO A 22 1.41 56.10 9.38
N SER A 23 1.55 56.54 8.13
CA SER A 23 2.32 55.84 7.09
C SER A 23 3.80 55.73 7.47
N PRO A 24 4.45 54.56 7.34
CA PRO A 24 5.87 54.40 7.64
C PRO A 24 6.75 55.16 6.63
N PRO A 25 7.88 55.76 7.06
CA PRO A 25 8.71 56.60 6.21
C PRO A 25 9.53 55.80 5.18
N PRO A 26 9.79 56.38 3.99
CA PRO A 26 10.61 55.75 2.96
C PRO A 26 12.10 55.76 3.34
N TRP A 27 12.74 54.61 3.13
CA TRP A 27 14.17 54.27 3.28
C TRP A 27 15.17 55.44 3.39
N GLN A 28 15.94 55.48 4.48
CA GLN A 28 17.19 56.24 4.59
C GLN A 28 18.41 55.30 4.67
N PRO A 29 19.45 55.50 3.82
CA PRO A 29 20.73 54.83 3.95
C PRO A 29 21.44 55.24 5.25
N ASN A 30 21.78 54.26 6.08
CA ASN A 30 22.49 54.46 7.34
C ASN A 30 23.96 54.83 7.07
N GLN A 31 24.32 56.10 7.22
CA GLN A 31 25.73 56.54 7.24
C GLN A 31 26.28 56.44 8.68
N PRO A 32 27.42 55.75 8.91
CA PRO A 32 28.03 55.72 10.24
C PRO A 32 28.72 57.07 10.55
N PRO A 33 28.59 57.60 11.78
CA PRO A 33 29.26 58.83 12.18
C PRO A 33 30.78 58.63 12.31
N ALA A 34 31.53 59.52 11.67
CA ALA A 34 32.97 59.68 11.83
C ALA A 34 33.26 60.44 13.14
N TYR A 35 34.04 59.83 14.05
CA TYR A 35 34.43 60.48 15.31
C TYR A 35 35.92 60.31 15.60
N GLY A 36 36.63 61.44 15.46
CA GLY A 36 37.68 61.97 16.34
C GLY A 36 38.85 61.08 16.79
N THR A 37 40.02 61.34 16.21
CA THR A 37 41.35 61.02 16.76
C THR A 37 41.71 61.89 17.97
N PRO A 38 42.42 61.33 18.96
CA PRO A 38 43.59 62.01 19.53
C PRO A 38 44.87 61.19 19.33
N ALA A 39 45.96 61.93 19.07
CA ALA A 39 47.30 61.42 18.80
C ALA A 39 48.13 61.20 20.08
N TYR A 40 49.18 60.37 19.91
CA TYR A 40 50.44 60.31 20.67
C TYR A 40 50.53 59.36 21.89
N GLY A 41 51.37 58.32 21.72
CA GLY A 41 51.92 57.53 22.83
C GLY A 41 52.24 56.08 22.48
N THR A 42 53.43 55.80 21.96
CA THR A 42 54.01 54.44 21.95
C THR A 42 54.64 54.14 23.31
N PRO A 43 54.31 52.99 23.94
CA PRO A 43 55.40 52.11 24.40
C PRO A 43 55.11 50.60 24.29
N ALA A 44 56.22 49.87 24.09
CA ALA A 44 56.53 48.50 24.53
C ALA A 44 55.70 47.31 24.01
N TYR A 45 56.38 46.49 23.20
CA TYR A 45 56.01 45.13 22.82
C TYR A 45 55.90 44.23 24.07
N GLN A 46 54.67 43.90 24.50
CA GLN A 46 54.42 42.88 25.53
C GLN A 46 54.15 41.52 24.87
N GLY A 47 54.96 40.53 25.24
CA GLY A 47 54.85 39.15 24.75
C GLY A 47 53.49 38.53 25.04
N SER A 48 52.95 37.84 24.04
CA SER A 48 51.68 37.11 24.16
C SER A 48 51.84 35.92 25.12
N PRO A 49 50.88 35.66 26.02
CA PRO A 49 50.91 34.47 26.87
C PRO A 49 50.74 33.21 26.01
N VAL A 50 51.57 32.20 26.26
CA VAL A 50 51.44 30.86 25.69
C VAL A 50 50.09 30.29 26.15
N GLN A 51 49.15 30.11 25.22
CA GLN A 51 47.87 29.44 25.55
C GLN A 51 48.13 27.99 25.94
N PRO A 52 47.53 27.50 27.05
CA PRO A 52 47.67 26.10 27.44
C PRO A 52 47.10 25.18 26.34
N PRO A 53 47.72 24.00 26.09
CA PRO A 53 47.32 23.10 25.02
C PRO A 53 45.86 22.66 25.21
N LYS A 54 45.02 22.94 24.20
CA LYS A 54 43.62 22.51 24.18
C LYS A 54 43.60 20.97 24.15
N LYS A 55 43.04 20.35 25.20
CA LYS A 55 42.82 18.90 25.24
C LYS A 55 41.91 18.50 24.07
N SER A 56 42.44 17.70 23.16
CA SER A 56 41.70 17.23 21.99
C SER A 56 40.66 16.20 22.42
N LYS A 57 39.38 16.48 22.13
CA LYS A 57 38.27 15.53 22.34
C LYS A 57 38.26 14.42 21.28
N THR A 58 39.31 14.29 20.48
CA THR A 58 39.42 13.34 19.36
C THR A 58 39.15 11.91 19.79
N GLY A 59 39.68 11.45 20.93
CA GLY A 59 39.42 10.10 21.43
C GLY A 59 37.95 9.86 21.80
N LEU A 60 37.27 10.87 22.33
CA LEU A 60 35.84 10.81 22.66
C LEU A 60 34.97 10.79 21.40
N ILE A 61 35.35 11.58 20.39
CA ILE A 61 34.66 11.60 19.09
C ILE A 61 34.80 10.25 18.39
N VAL A 62 36.01 9.67 18.35
CA VAL A 62 36.26 8.37 17.74
C VAL A 62 35.48 7.25 18.46
N GLY A 63 35.42 7.29 19.80
CA GLY A 63 34.64 6.32 20.58
C GLY A 63 33.14 6.39 20.28
N ILE A 64 32.58 7.60 20.14
CA ILE A 64 31.16 7.79 19.79
C ILE A 64 30.88 7.27 18.38
N ILE A 65 31.74 7.58 17.40
CA ILE A 65 31.56 7.12 16.01
C ILE A 65 31.55 5.58 15.96
N LEU A 66 32.51 4.92 16.62
CA LEU A 66 32.54 3.45 16.67
C LEU A 66 31.30 2.86 17.35
N GLY A 67 30.85 3.47 18.44
CA GLY A 67 29.62 3.05 19.13
C GLY A 67 28.37 3.18 18.26
N VAL A 68 28.22 4.30 17.55
CA VAL A 68 27.08 4.56 16.65
C VAL A 68 27.10 3.61 15.46
N VAL A 69 28.27 3.34 14.87
CA VAL A 69 28.39 2.40 13.74
C VAL A 69 28.01 0.98 14.17
N LEU A 70 28.50 0.51 15.32
CA LEU A 70 28.13 -0.81 15.83
C LEU A 70 26.63 -0.90 16.18
N LEU A 71 26.06 0.17 16.74
CA LEU A 71 24.63 0.25 17.04
C LEU A 71 23.79 0.22 15.75
N LEU A 72 24.19 0.96 14.71
CA LEU A 72 23.55 0.93 13.39
C LEU A 72 23.64 -0.46 12.77
N CYS A 73 24.79 -1.12 12.83
CA CYS A 73 24.95 -2.49 12.34
C CYS A 73 24.06 -3.48 13.11
N ALA A 74 23.92 -3.34 14.42
CA ALA A 74 23.04 -4.19 15.23
C ALA A 74 21.55 -3.96 14.91
N VAL A 75 21.13 -2.69 14.79
CA VAL A 75 19.74 -2.33 14.46
C VAL A 75 19.38 -2.75 13.04
N CYS A 76 20.24 -2.49 12.06
CA CYS A 76 20.03 -2.90 10.67
C CYS A 76 20.11 -4.42 10.51
N GLY A 77 21.00 -5.10 11.24
CA GLY A 77 21.14 -6.55 11.18
C GLY A 77 19.92 -7.26 11.77
N VAL A 78 19.51 -6.91 12.99
CA VAL A 78 18.37 -7.55 13.66
C VAL A 78 17.04 -7.13 13.01
N GLY A 79 16.88 -5.84 12.70
CA GLY A 79 15.69 -5.33 12.03
C GLY A 79 15.53 -5.89 10.61
N GLY A 80 16.63 -5.94 9.85
CA GLY A 80 16.67 -6.55 8.52
C GLY A 80 16.39 -8.05 8.57
N TYR A 81 16.99 -8.79 9.50
CA TYR A 81 16.74 -10.22 9.69
C TYR A 81 15.28 -10.50 10.07
N TYR A 82 14.70 -9.72 10.98
CA TYR A 82 13.30 -9.88 11.40
C TYR A 82 12.32 -9.55 10.27
N LEU A 83 12.57 -8.47 9.51
CA LEU A 83 11.76 -8.12 8.34
C LEU A 83 11.90 -9.16 7.22
N PHE A 84 13.08 -9.72 7.00
CA PHE A 84 13.32 -10.76 6.00
C PHE A 84 12.63 -12.08 6.39
N TYR A 85 12.67 -12.46 7.67
CA TYR A 85 11.94 -13.62 8.18
C TYR A 85 10.41 -13.45 8.03
N LYS A 86 9.89 -12.25 8.32
CA LYS A 86 8.48 -11.91 8.12
C LYS A 86 8.07 -11.82 6.64
N ALA A 87 8.98 -11.41 5.76
CA ALA A 87 8.73 -11.38 4.32
C ALA A 87 8.66 -12.78 3.70
N GLY A 88 9.37 -13.77 4.26
CA GLY A 88 9.28 -15.18 3.81
C GLY A 88 7.86 -15.74 3.88
N GLU A 89 7.12 -15.44 4.96
CA GLU A 89 5.69 -15.84 5.12
C GLU A 89 4.80 -15.22 4.03
N ALA A 90 5.10 -13.99 3.59
CA ALA A 90 4.30 -13.30 2.58
C ALA A 90 4.54 -13.79 1.14
N ILE A 91 5.65 -14.49 0.88
CA ILE A 91 5.99 -15.01 -0.46
C ILE A 91 5.26 -16.34 -0.74
N GLU A 92 4.93 -17.13 0.28
CA GLU A 92 4.13 -18.35 0.11
C GLU A 92 2.66 -18.06 -0.27
N ASP A 93 2.15 -16.87 0.05
CA ASP A 93 0.78 -16.44 -0.30
C ASP A 93 0.65 -15.71 -1.65
N LEU A 94 1.78 -15.30 -2.25
CA LEU A 94 1.79 -14.63 -3.55
C LEU A 94 1.16 -15.42 -4.72
N PRO A 95 1.32 -16.76 -4.85
CA PRO A 95 0.67 -17.50 -5.93
C PRO A 95 -0.86 -17.58 -5.79
N ASN A 96 -1.41 -17.37 -4.58
CA ASN A 96 -2.85 -17.39 -4.34
C ASN A 96 -3.54 -16.08 -4.75
N MET A 97 -2.82 -14.94 -4.76
CA MET A 97 -3.41 -13.62 -5.03
C MET A 97 -3.56 -13.28 -6.52
N ILE A 98 -2.78 -13.88 -7.42
CA ILE A 98 -2.97 -13.69 -8.86
C ILE A 98 -4.07 -14.65 -9.30
N PRO A 99 -5.22 -14.19 -9.83
CA PRO A 99 -6.18 -15.10 -10.46
C PRO A 99 -5.52 -15.71 -11.70
N SER A 100 -5.04 -16.94 -11.56
CA SER A 100 -4.64 -17.78 -12.69
C SER A 100 -5.90 -17.98 -13.51
N VAL A 101 -5.88 -17.48 -14.74
CA VAL A 101 -6.91 -17.78 -15.73
C VAL A 101 -6.40 -19.00 -16.48
N GLY A 102 -7.00 -20.16 -16.21
CA GLY A 102 -6.72 -21.36 -17.00
C GLY A 102 -7.30 -21.18 -18.40
N VAL A 103 -6.45 -21.07 -19.42
CA VAL A 103 -6.88 -21.11 -20.82
C VAL A 103 -6.82 -22.55 -21.30
N ALA A 104 -8.00 -23.10 -21.58
CA ALA A 104 -8.18 -24.43 -22.10
C ALA A 104 -8.52 -24.35 -23.59
N THR A 105 -7.64 -24.87 -24.44
CA THR A 105 -7.98 -25.19 -25.84
C THR A 105 -8.57 -26.58 -25.91
N GLY A 106 -9.63 -26.76 -26.68
CA GLY A 106 -10.22 -28.08 -26.94
C GLY A 106 -10.62 -28.21 -28.41
N ASP A 107 -10.44 -29.40 -28.98
CA ASP A 107 -10.81 -29.71 -30.37
C ASP A 107 -12.31 -30.04 -30.53
N ALA A 108 -13.09 -29.87 -29.45
CA ALA A 108 -14.50 -30.21 -29.42
C ALA A 108 -15.35 -28.97 -29.74
N THR A 109 -16.03 -28.99 -30.88
CA THR A 109 -17.09 -28.05 -31.24
C THR A 109 -18.43 -28.54 -30.67
N GLY A 110 -19.25 -27.63 -30.12
CA GLY A 110 -20.65 -27.90 -29.76
C GLY A 110 -20.97 -27.80 -28.26
N SER A 111 -21.56 -28.86 -27.72
CA SER A 111 -22.15 -28.88 -26.37
C SER A 111 -21.12 -29.33 -25.32
N HIS A 112 -20.82 -28.47 -24.35
CA HIS A 112 -19.89 -28.75 -23.26
C HIS A 112 -20.60 -28.89 -21.92
N SER A 113 -20.22 -29.91 -21.14
CA SER A 113 -20.69 -30.10 -19.77
C SER A 113 -19.76 -29.37 -18.80
N VAL A 114 -20.28 -28.35 -18.12
CA VAL A 114 -19.55 -27.57 -17.13
C VAL A 114 -19.93 -28.02 -15.72
N ARG A 115 -18.93 -28.18 -14.86
CA ARG A 115 -19.08 -28.45 -13.44
C ARG A 115 -18.34 -27.41 -12.62
N TYR A 116 -19.06 -26.74 -11.72
CA TYR A 116 -18.48 -25.97 -10.63
C TYR A 116 -18.55 -26.77 -9.34
N ALA A 117 -17.49 -26.69 -8.54
CA ALA A 117 -17.47 -27.20 -7.18
C ALA A 117 -16.87 -26.14 -6.25
N VAL A 118 -17.47 -25.99 -5.08
CA VAL A 118 -16.97 -25.14 -4.00
C VAL A 118 -16.89 -25.98 -2.74
N GLU A 119 -15.70 -26.03 -2.16
CA GLU A 119 -15.39 -26.79 -0.95
C GLU A 119 -15.40 -25.85 0.26
N GLY A 120 -15.86 -26.39 1.39
CA GLY A 120 -15.89 -25.66 2.65
C GLY A 120 -17.01 -26.14 3.57
N THR A 121 -17.28 -25.33 4.59
CA THR A 121 -18.38 -25.54 5.54
C THR A 121 -19.19 -24.25 5.73
N GLY A 122 -20.39 -24.36 6.30
CA GLY A 122 -21.28 -23.22 6.59
C GLY A 122 -21.96 -22.64 5.35
N GLN A 123 -22.65 -21.50 5.54
CA GLN A 123 -23.46 -20.87 4.50
C GLN A 123 -22.69 -19.80 3.72
N ALA A 124 -22.55 -19.99 2.41
CA ALA A 124 -21.83 -19.09 1.51
C ALA A 124 -22.75 -18.53 0.42
N LEU A 125 -22.45 -17.31 -0.02
CA LEU A 125 -23.01 -16.74 -1.25
C LEU A 125 -22.12 -17.14 -2.42
N ILE A 126 -22.72 -17.78 -3.43
CA ILE A 126 -22.05 -18.19 -4.65
C ILE A 126 -22.53 -17.30 -5.80
N THR A 127 -21.58 -16.76 -6.55
CA THR A 127 -21.79 -16.02 -7.79
C THR A 127 -21.10 -16.77 -8.92
N TYR A 128 -21.83 -17.15 -9.97
CA TYR A 128 -21.27 -17.96 -11.05
C TYR A 128 -21.84 -17.62 -12.42
N SER A 129 -21.06 -17.89 -13.48
CA SER A 129 -21.52 -17.72 -14.85
C SER A 129 -22.12 -19.01 -15.42
N GLU A 130 -23.28 -18.91 -16.07
CA GLU A 130 -23.96 -20.00 -16.80
C GLU A 130 -23.86 -19.79 -18.33
N GLY A 131 -22.77 -19.18 -18.78
CA GLY A 131 -22.50 -18.85 -20.18
C GLY A 131 -22.37 -17.34 -20.45
N PRO A 132 -22.17 -16.96 -21.73
CA PRO A 132 -21.91 -15.58 -22.10
C PRO A 132 -23.02 -14.62 -21.62
N GLY A 133 -22.64 -13.65 -20.77
CA GLY A 133 -23.55 -12.64 -20.23
C GLY A 133 -24.57 -13.13 -19.20
N LYS A 134 -24.52 -14.41 -18.78
CA LYS A 134 -25.44 -14.98 -17.79
C LYS A 134 -24.71 -15.23 -16.48
N THR A 135 -25.06 -14.45 -15.45
CA THR A 135 -24.53 -14.60 -14.09
C THR A 135 -25.68 -14.94 -13.14
N GLN A 136 -25.45 -15.88 -12.21
CA GLN A 136 -26.38 -16.30 -11.18
C GLN A 136 -25.78 -16.06 -9.80
N ASN A 137 -26.65 -15.78 -8.83
CA ASN A 137 -26.29 -15.66 -7.41
C ASN A 137 -27.20 -16.56 -6.57
N GLU A 138 -26.63 -17.34 -5.67
CA GLU A 138 -27.39 -18.16 -4.73
C GLU A 138 -26.68 -18.33 -3.39
N THR A 139 -27.45 -18.34 -2.30
CA THR A 139 -26.93 -18.64 -0.96
C THR A 139 -27.13 -20.12 -0.67
N VAL A 140 -26.03 -20.82 -0.36
CA VAL A 140 -26.01 -22.28 -0.23
C VAL A 140 -25.18 -22.73 0.97
N THR A 141 -25.43 -23.96 1.42
CA THR A 141 -24.58 -24.63 2.42
C THR A 141 -23.47 -25.40 1.70
N LEU A 142 -22.22 -25.21 2.13
CA LEU A 142 -21.06 -25.91 1.58
C LEU A 142 -20.91 -27.33 2.15
N PRO A 143 -20.36 -28.30 1.37
CA PRO A 143 -19.85 -28.16 0.01
C PRO A 143 -20.97 -28.09 -1.05
N TRP A 144 -20.70 -27.39 -2.15
CA TRP A 144 -21.67 -27.14 -3.21
C TRP A 144 -21.14 -27.56 -4.58
N THR A 145 -22.04 -28.00 -5.47
CA THR A 145 -21.72 -28.36 -6.85
C THR A 145 -22.86 -27.95 -7.78
N LYS A 146 -22.50 -27.44 -8.97
CA LYS A 146 -23.45 -27.12 -10.04
C LYS A 146 -22.96 -27.69 -11.36
N ASN A 147 -23.88 -28.32 -12.08
CA ASN A 147 -23.65 -28.82 -13.44
C ASN A 147 -24.61 -28.11 -14.40
N PHE A 148 -24.12 -27.74 -15.58
CA PHE A 148 -24.93 -27.20 -16.67
C PHE A 148 -24.23 -27.44 -18.01
N THR A 149 -24.95 -27.20 -19.10
CA THR A 149 -24.45 -27.41 -20.46
C THR A 149 -24.40 -26.11 -21.21
N LEU A 150 -23.31 -25.88 -21.96
CA LEU A 150 -23.13 -24.74 -22.84
C LEU A 150 -23.03 -25.22 -24.29
N ASN A 151 -23.87 -24.68 -25.16
CA ASN A 151 -23.84 -24.96 -26.60
C ASN A 151 -23.07 -23.84 -27.33
N THR A 152 -21.79 -23.71 -27.04
CA THR A 152 -20.92 -22.69 -27.63
C THR A 152 -19.47 -23.16 -27.59
N ASP A 153 -18.75 -22.88 -28.66
CA ASP A 153 -17.36 -23.35 -28.83
C ASP A 153 -16.39 -22.52 -27.97
N SER A 154 -16.72 -21.28 -27.61
CA SER A 154 -15.86 -20.43 -26.77
C SER A 154 -16.66 -19.74 -25.67
N PHE A 155 -16.15 -19.76 -24.43
CA PHE A 155 -16.84 -19.18 -23.29
C PHE A 155 -15.91 -18.91 -22.09
N GLY A 156 -16.28 -17.91 -21.29
CA GLY A 156 -15.66 -17.60 -20.01
C GLY A 156 -16.46 -18.18 -18.85
N LEU A 157 -15.78 -18.89 -17.96
CA LEU A 157 -16.32 -19.48 -16.75
C LEU A 157 -15.77 -18.74 -15.53
N SER A 158 -16.65 -18.42 -14.59
CA SER A 158 -16.29 -17.86 -13.29
C SER A 158 -17.19 -18.44 -12.22
N VAL A 159 -16.61 -18.88 -11.11
CA VAL A 159 -17.32 -19.19 -9.87
C VAL A 159 -16.60 -18.51 -8.73
N ILE A 160 -17.37 -17.78 -7.93
CA ILE A 160 -16.87 -17.05 -6.78
C ILE A 160 -17.74 -17.40 -5.58
N ALA A 161 -17.09 -17.76 -4.49
CA ALA A 161 -17.74 -18.06 -3.22
C ALA A 161 -17.27 -17.07 -2.17
N PHE A 162 -18.19 -16.50 -1.40
CA PHE A 162 -17.89 -15.62 -0.29
C PHE A 162 -18.69 -16.04 0.94
N ARG A 163 -18.09 -15.89 2.12
CA ARG A 163 -18.80 -15.95 3.39
C ARG A 163 -19.85 -14.85 3.43
N SER A 164 -21.09 -15.21 3.75
CA SER A 164 -22.16 -14.22 3.98
C SER A 164 -21.80 -13.30 5.15
N PRO A 165 -22.15 -12.00 5.13
CA PRO A 165 -21.91 -11.11 6.26
C PRO A 165 -22.51 -11.67 7.57
N GLY A 166 -21.68 -11.81 8.61
CA GLY A 166 -22.10 -12.43 9.89
C GLY A 166 -22.25 -13.95 9.86
N GLY A 167 -21.95 -14.60 8.73
CA GLY A 167 -21.96 -16.05 8.58
C GLY A 167 -20.70 -16.72 9.13
N ASP A 168 -20.80 -18.02 9.34
CA ASP A 168 -19.76 -18.91 9.88
C ASP A 168 -19.02 -19.72 8.79
N ALA A 169 -19.27 -19.42 7.52
CA ALA A 169 -18.74 -20.22 6.43
C ALA A 169 -17.20 -20.23 6.38
N ASN A 170 -16.63 -21.41 6.20
CA ASN A 170 -15.22 -21.62 5.95
C ASN A 170 -15.03 -22.12 4.53
N VAL A 171 -14.73 -21.23 3.59
CA VAL A 171 -14.54 -21.57 2.16
C VAL A 171 -13.12 -22.07 1.94
N THR A 172 -12.95 -23.36 1.65
CA THR A 172 -11.63 -24.01 1.55
C THR A 172 -11.13 -24.16 0.12
N GLY A 173 -11.98 -24.04 -0.90
CA GLY A 173 -11.54 -24.09 -2.29
C GLY A 173 -12.67 -24.00 -3.32
N CYS A 174 -12.27 -23.90 -4.58
CA CYS A 174 -13.16 -24.02 -5.73
C CYS A 174 -12.50 -24.81 -6.86
N SER A 175 -13.31 -25.39 -7.75
CA SER A 175 -12.83 -25.93 -9.02
C SER A 175 -13.85 -25.77 -10.14
N ILE A 176 -13.32 -25.74 -11.36
CA ILE A 176 -14.05 -25.70 -12.62
C ILE A 176 -13.61 -26.90 -13.45
N SER A 177 -14.56 -27.69 -13.91
CA SER A 177 -14.33 -28.79 -14.86
C SER A 177 -15.17 -28.60 -16.11
N VAL A 178 -14.62 -28.94 -17.27
CA VAL A 178 -15.31 -28.94 -18.57
C VAL A 178 -15.13 -30.32 -19.18
N ASP A 179 -16.23 -30.96 -19.54
CA ASP A 179 -16.28 -32.32 -20.11
C ASP A 179 -15.56 -33.35 -19.24
N GLY A 180 -15.75 -33.25 -17.93
CA GLY A 180 -15.11 -34.11 -16.93
C GLY A 180 -13.62 -33.80 -16.67
N THR A 181 -12.99 -32.91 -17.44
CA THR A 181 -11.60 -32.49 -17.24
C THR A 181 -11.54 -31.28 -16.31
N GLU A 182 -10.83 -31.39 -15.19
CA GLU A 182 -10.58 -30.23 -14.32
C GLU A 182 -9.71 -29.21 -15.05
N ARG A 183 -10.25 -28.00 -15.26
CA ARG A 183 -9.58 -26.90 -15.96
C ARG A 183 -8.99 -25.88 -14.99
N GLN A 184 -9.58 -25.77 -13.81
CA GLN A 184 -9.06 -24.90 -12.77
C GLN A 184 -9.39 -25.43 -11.39
N LYS A 185 -8.45 -25.26 -10.45
CA LYS A 185 -8.65 -25.54 -9.02
C LYS A 185 -7.87 -24.53 -8.19
N ARG A 186 -8.48 -24.01 -7.13
CA ARG A 186 -7.85 -23.06 -6.21
C ARG A 186 -8.22 -23.34 -4.77
N ALA A 187 -7.26 -23.09 -3.89
CA ALA A 187 -7.50 -23.02 -2.46
C ALA A 187 -8.29 -21.75 -2.11
N GLY A 188 -9.12 -21.85 -1.07
CA GLY A 188 -9.87 -20.74 -0.50
C GLY A 188 -9.12 -20.12 0.68
N SER A 189 -9.47 -18.87 0.99
CA SER A 189 -8.91 -18.11 2.12
C SER A 189 -9.65 -18.34 3.44
N GLY A 190 -10.62 -19.27 3.48
CA GLY A 190 -11.58 -19.42 4.56
C GLY A 190 -12.74 -18.41 4.52
N SER A 191 -12.52 -17.23 3.94
CA SER A 191 -13.58 -16.22 3.70
C SER A 191 -14.10 -16.24 2.27
N SER A 192 -13.29 -16.68 1.30
CA SER A 192 -13.68 -16.69 -0.11
C SER A 192 -12.84 -17.67 -0.94
N ALA A 193 -13.34 -18.01 -2.13
CA ALA A 193 -12.57 -18.68 -3.17
C ALA A 193 -13.05 -18.19 -4.54
N THR A 194 -12.12 -17.98 -5.46
CA THR A 194 -12.42 -17.52 -6.83
C THR A 194 -11.75 -18.43 -7.84
N CYS A 195 -12.52 -18.97 -8.77
CA CYS A 195 -12.02 -19.75 -9.89
C CYS A 195 -12.51 -19.12 -11.20
N VAL A 196 -11.58 -18.91 -12.13
CA VAL A 196 -11.85 -18.38 -13.47
C VAL A 196 -11.13 -19.25 -14.49
N SER A 197 -11.84 -19.59 -15.58
CA SER A 197 -11.27 -20.33 -16.70
C SER A 197 -11.88 -19.84 -18.00
N VAL A 198 -11.10 -19.88 -19.08
CA VAL A 198 -11.57 -19.58 -20.43
C VAL A 198 -11.43 -20.85 -21.25
N PHE A 199 -12.51 -21.22 -21.93
CA PHE A 199 -12.52 -22.31 -22.89
C PHE A 199 -12.58 -21.73 -24.31
N VAL A 200 -11.71 -22.22 -25.18
CA VAL A 200 -11.66 -21.86 -26.61
C VAL A 200 -11.67 -23.14 -27.43
N GLY A 201 -12.74 -23.34 -28.19
CA GLY A 201 -12.90 -24.40 -29.18
C GLY A 201 -12.08 -24.10 -30.43
N GLY A 202 -11.44 -25.14 -30.96
CA GLY A 202 -10.65 -25.13 -32.20
C GLY A 202 -11.48 -25.33 -33.46
#